data_AF-A4CP63-F1
#
_entry.id   AF-A4CP63-F1
#
_cell.length_a   1.000
_cell.length_b   1.000
_cell.length_c   1.000
_cell.angle_alpha   90.00
_cell.angle_beta   90.00
_cell.angle_gamma   90.00
#
_symmetry.space_group_name_H-M   'P 1'
#
loop_
_entity.id
_entity.type
_entity.pdbx_description
1 polymer ?
#
loop_
_entity_poly.entity_id
_entity_poly.type
_entity_poly.pdbx_seq_one_letter_code
_entity_poly.pdbx_strand_id
1 'polypeptide(L)'
;MSGVKADALAQAISDEQEKELELPEGRFLSKEQEEQLLDNHGKRKYDEGKSKALKDVFEGKDKDSFLEEFKKSVLDEAKLEPSKKIAEKEQALKALQEKYNADKGEWESKTSGLESQITKMRTLTEIAKHLPAELPAGLTREDATLIVSNNFELKDGEVYQNGEVLRDDLQNPMKFDQVIKDFSEKRGWNAKPTGRGPQPTYQGGTPKTYDDFVQYCESKKIQVGSAEANKLMADYAKDNPEFFND
;
A
#
# COMPACT_ATOMS: atom_id res chain seq x y z
N MET A 1 -39.40 -91.11 1.97
CA MET A 1 -38.28 -90.64 1.13
C MET A 1 -38.68 -90.84 -0.33
N SER A 2 -39.23 -89.81 -0.95
CA SER A 2 -39.53 -89.78 -2.38
C SER A 2 -38.24 -89.40 -3.12
N GLY A 3 -37.48 -90.40 -3.56
CA GLY A 3 -36.37 -90.23 -4.48
C GLY A 3 -36.71 -90.83 -5.84
N VAL A 4 -36.01 -90.40 -6.89
CA VAL A 4 -36.08 -91.03 -8.21
C VAL A 4 -35.69 -92.51 -8.06
N LYS A 5 -36.54 -93.43 -8.52
CA LYS A 5 -36.25 -94.86 -8.44
C LYS A 5 -35.05 -95.19 -9.34
N ALA A 6 -34.17 -96.07 -8.86
CA ALA A 6 -32.93 -96.43 -9.56
C ALA A 6 -33.18 -96.92 -11.00
N ASP A 7 -34.30 -97.60 -11.23
CA ASP A 7 -34.70 -98.09 -12.55
C ASP A 7 -34.99 -96.97 -13.55
N ALA A 8 -35.57 -95.85 -13.09
CA ALA A 8 -35.86 -94.68 -13.94
C ALA A 8 -34.58 -93.91 -14.30
N LEU A 9 -33.62 -93.85 -13.39
CA LEU A 9 -32.28 -93.30 -13.64
C LEU A 9 -31.50 -94.16 -14.64
N ALA A 10 -31.56 -95.50 -14.52
CA ALA A 10 -30.88 -96.41 -15.42
C ALA A 10 -31.41 -96.34 -16.86
N GLN A 11 -32.74 -96.18 -17.02
CA GLN A 11 -33.36 -95.98 -18.33
C GLN A 11 -32.98 -94.64 -18.97
N ALA A 12 -32.93 -93.55 -18.20
CA ALA A 12 -32.56 -92.23 -18.73
C ALA A 12 -31.10 -92.14 -19.19
N ILE A 13 -30.19 -92.93 -18.60
CA ILE A 13 -28.77 -92.96 -18.98
C ILE A 13 -28.50 -93.88 -20.19
N SER A 14 -29.38 -94.86 -20.46
CA SER A 14 -29.16 -95.89 -21.49
C SER A 14 -29.79 -95.58 -22.85
N ASP A 15 -30.59 -94.52 -22.97
CA ASP A 15 -31.17 -94.06 -24.24
C ASP A 15 -30.24 -92.99 -24.88
N GLU A 16 -29.96 -93.10 -26.19
CA GLU A 16 -29.11 -92.14 -26.94
C GLU A 16 -29.81 -90.79 -27.27
N GLN A 17 -31.07 -90.60 -26.85
CA GLN A 17 -31.79 -89.33 -26.96
C GLN A 17 -31.95 -88.70 -25.57
N GLU A 18 -31.70 -87.38 -25.46
CA GLU A 18 -31.90 -86.62 -24.21
C GLU A 18 -33.34 -86.80 -23.69
N LYS A 19 -33.49 -87.59 -22.63
CA LYS A 19 -34.74 -87.70 -21.86
C LYS A 19 -34.64 -86.79 -20.64
N GLU A 20 -35.56 -85.83 -20.55
CA GLU A 20 -35.67 -84.93 -19.40
C GLU A 20 -36.15 -85.72 -18.17
N LEU A 21 -35.28 -85.84 -17.15
CA LEU A 21 -35.56 -86.56 -15.92
C LEU A 21 -36.21 -85.59 -14.92
N GLU A 22 -37.53 -85.65 -14.77
CA GLU A 22 -38.23 -84.82 -13.78
C GLU A 22 -37.87 -85.26 -12.36
N LEU A 23 -37.14 -84.39 -11.64
CA LEU A 23 -36.86 -84.57 -10.22
C LEU A 23 -38.17 -84.36 -9.43
N PRO A 24 -38.55 -85.27 -8.53
CA PRO A 24 -39.75 -85.08 -7.72
C PRO A 24 -39.55 -83.88 -6.79
N GLU A 25 -40.38 -82.84 -6.96
CA GLU A 25 -40.46 -81.74 -6.02
C GLU A 25 -41.05 -82.25 -4.69
N GLY A 26 -40.29 -82.10 -3.60
CA GLY A 26 -40.73 -82.52 -2.28
C GLY A 26 -39.78 -82.07 -1.18
N ARG A 27 -40.26 -82.06 0.07
CA ARG A 27 -39.40 -81.81 1.23
C ARG A 27 -38.43 -82.97 1.41
N PHE A 28 -37.16 -82.73 1.13
CA PHE A 28 -36.06 -83.70 1.28
C PHE A 28 -35.59 -83.87 2.72
N LEU A 29 -35.99 -82.95 3.61
CA LEU A 29 -35.73 -83.00 5.03
C LEU A 29 -36.99 -83.45 5.77
N SER A 30 -36.84 -84.32 6.76
CA SER A 30 -37.95 -84.61 7.69
C SER A 30 -38.24 -83.38 8.55
N LYS A 31 -39.46 -83.29 9.10
CA LYS A 31 -39.83 -82.18 10.00
C LYS A 31 -38.88 -82.06 11.21
N GLU A 32 -38.41 -83.20 11.72
CA GLU A 32 -37.45 -83.25 12.83
C GLU A 32 -36.08 -82.67 12.43
N GLN A 33 -35.65 -82.89 11.18
CA GLN A 33 -34.40 -82.32 10.66
C GLN A 33 -34.53 -80.81 10.42
N GLU A 34 -35.68 -80.33 9.94
CA GLU A 34 -35.96 -78.90 9.81
C GLU A 34 -35.97 -78.19 11.17
N GLU A 35 -36.63 -78.79 12.17
CA GLU A 35 -36.68 -78.24 13.54
C GLU A 35 -35.29 -78.19 14.19
N GLN A 36 -34.46 -79.22 14.02
CA GLN A 36 -33.08 -79.20 14.52
C GLN A 36 -32.21 -78.15 13.81
N LEU A 37 -32.42 -77.92 12.51
CA LEU A 37 -31.69 -76.90 11.76
C LEU A 37 -32.06 -75.49 12.23
N LEU A 38 -33.35 -75.27 12.50
CA LEU A 38 -33.87 -74.01 13.04
C LEU A 38 -33.43 -73.76 14.48
N ASP A 39 -33.48 -74.76 15.36
CA ASP A 39 -33.04 -74.63 16.76
C ASP A 39 -31.53 -74.35 16.86
N ASN A 40 -30.72 -75.08 16.08
CA ASN A 40 -29.27 -74.89 16.06
C ASN A 40 -28.88 -73.52 15.48
N HIS A 41 -29.53 -73.08 14.40
CA HIS A 41 -29.26 -71.75 13.83
C HIS A 41 -29.72 -70.62 14.79
N GLY A 42 -30.85 -70.81 15.47
CA GLY A 42 -31.36 -69.89 16.48
C GLY A 42 -30.41 -69.73 17.68
N LYS A 43 -29.95 -70.85 18.25
CA LYS A 43 -28.96 -70.84 19.36
C LYS A 43 -27.64 -70.21 18.96
N ARG A 44 -27.11 -70.55 17.77
CA ARG A 44 -25.83 -69.97 17.29
C ARG A 44 -25.90 -68.46 17.18
N LYS A 45 -26.97 -67.92 16.57
CA LYS A 45 -27.15 -66.46 16.44
C LYS A 45 -27.40 -65.78 17.79
N TYR A 46 -28.11 -66.43 18.70
CA TYR A 46 -28.34 -65.90 20.04
C TYR A 46 -27.04 -65.85 20.87
N ASP A 47 -26.23 -66.90 20.83
CA ASP A 47 -24.96 -66.97 21.56
C ASP A 47 -23.88 -66.05 20.96
N GLU A 48 -23.85 -65.87 19.63
CA GLU A 48 -23.04 -64.83 18.97
C GLU A 48 -23.46 -63.41 19.38
N GLY A 49 -24.76 -63.17 19.57
CA GLY A 49 -25.28 -61.88 20.05
C GLY A 49 -24.99 -61.61 21.53
N LYS A 50 -24.94 -62.66 22.35
CA LYS A 50 -24.72 -62.56 23.81
C LYS A 50 -23.24 -62.51 24.19
N SER A 51 -22.35 -63.11 23.38
CA SER A 51 -20.90 -63.13 23.61
C SER A 51 -20.19 -61.80 23.29
N LYS A 52 -20.78 -60.94 22.45
CA LYS A 52 -20.41 -59.53 22.40
C LYS A 52 -21.13 -58.81 23.53
N ALA A 53 -20.49 -58.73 24.69
CA ALA A 53 -20.99 -57.93 25.80
C ALA A 53 -21.18 -56.47 25.33
N LEU A 54 -22.42 -56.08 25.04
CA LEU A 54 -22.81 -54.71 24.64
C LEU A 54 -22.33 -53.64 25.63
N LYS A 55 -22.00 -54.03 26.88
CA LYS A 55 -21.45 -53.14 27.90
C LYS A 55 -20.11 -52.53 27.51
N ASP A 56 -19.23 -53.24 26.81
CA ASP A 56 -17.93 -52.66 26.41
C ASP A 56 -18.08 -51.69 25.23
N VAL A 57 -19.12 -51.87 24.42
CA VAL A 57 -19.42 -51.03 23.24
C VAL A 57 -20.07 -49.69 23.63
N PHE A 58 -20.75 -49.65 24.78
CA PHE A 58 -21.45 -48.46 25.30
C PHE A 58 -20.78 -47.88 26.56
N GLU A 59 -19.49 -48.17 26.78
CA GLU A 59 -18.73 -47.64 27.91
C GLU A 59 -19.39 -47.92 29.28
N GLY A 60 -20.01 -49.09 29.42
CA GLY A 60 -20.73 -49.50 30.63
C GLY A 60 -22.12 -48.90 30.81
N LYS A 61 -22.58 -48.05 29.88
CA LYS A 61 -23.92 -47.43 29.91
C LYS A 61 -24.95 -48.29 29.17
N ASP A 62 -26.21 -48.12 29.51
CA ASP A 62 -27.29 -48.65 28.70
C ASP A 62 -27.35 -47.89 27.35
N LYS A 63 -27.86 -48.57 26.32
CA LYS A 63 -27.88 -48.09 24.94
C LYS A 63 -28.55 -46.72 24.81
N ASP A 64 -29.61 -46.48 25.56
CA ASP A 64 -30.39 -45.25 25.44
C ASP A 64 -29.63 -44.08 26.09
N SER A 65 -29.06 -44.29 27.27
CA SER A 65 -28.17 -43.30 27.92
C SER A 65 -26.95 -42.95 27.06
N PHE A 66 -26.30 -43.93 26.44
CA PHE A 66 -25.17 -43.69 25.54
C PHE A 66 -25.56 -42.87 24.31
N LEU A 67 -26.70 -43.22 23.68
CA LEU A 67 -27.18 -42.50 22.49
C LEU A 67 -27.59 -41.06 22.82
N GLU A 68 -28.18 -40.81 24.00
CA GLU A 68 -28.52 -39.46 24.42
C GLU A 68 -27.27 -38.62 24.70
N GLU A 69 -26.28 -39.15 25.40
CA GLU A 69 -25.02 -38.44 25.63
C GLU A 69 -24.23 -38.21 24.34
N PHE A 70 -24.17 -39.19 23.45
CA PHE A 70 -23.52 -39.04 22.15
C PHE A 70 -24.20 -37.94 21.32
N LYS A 71 -25.54 -37.95 21.24
CA LYS A 71 -26.29 -36.87 20.58
C LYS A 71 -26.02 -35.50 21.20
N LYS A 72 -25.97 -35.42 22.53
CA LYS A 72 -25.70 -34.19 23.25
C LYS A 72 -24.28 -33.68 22.99
N SER A 73 -23.29 -34.56 23.02
CA SER A 73 -21.89 -34.25 22.68
C SER A 73 -21.76 -33.70 21.26
N VAL A 74 -22.34 -34.41 20.28
CA VAL A 74 -22.33 -33.96 18.87
C VAL A 74 -23.02 -32.61 18.70
N LEU A 75 -24.14 -32.36 19.38
CA LEU A 75 -24.83 -31.08 19.32
C LEU A 75 -24.06 -29.93 20.00
N ASP A 76 -23.39 -30.21 21.12
CA ASP A 76 -22.61 -29.19 21.83
C ASP A 76 -21.34 -28.85 21.05
N GLU A 77 -20.65 -29.85 20.51
CA GLU A 77 -19.48 -29.67 19.63
C GLU A 77 -19.86 -28.93 18.34
N ALA A 78 -20.99 -29.31 17.71
CA ALA A 78 -21.51 -28.63 16.53
C ALA A 78 -22.05 -27.21 16.81
N LYS A 79 -22.30 -26.81 18.06
CA LYS A 79 -22.56 -25.39 18.40
C LYS A 79 -21.26 -24.62 18.62
N LEU A 80 -20.27 -25.28 19.20
CA LEU A 80 -18.97 -24.68 19.55
C LEU A 80 -18.10 -24.41 18.32
N GLU A 81 -18.10 -25.32 17.34
CA GLU A 81 -17.30 -25.17 16.12
C GLU A 81 -17.75 -23.98 15.23
N PRO A 82 -19.05 -23.83 14.91
CA PRO A 82 -19.53 -22.69 14.13
C PRO A 82 -19.38 -21.37 14.87
N SER A 83 -19.63 -21.35 16.19
CA SER A 83 -19.48 -20.13 16.99
C SER A 83 -18.01 -19.66 17.05
N LYS A 84 -17.05 -20.59 17.21
CA LYS A 84 -15.62 -20.27 17.10
C LYS A 84 -15.24 -19.74 15.72
N LYS A 85 -15.68 -20.42 14.64
CA LYS A 85 -15.43 -19.97 13.26
C LYS A 85 -16.04 -18.59 12.98
N ILE A 86 -17.21 -18.28 13.55
CA ILE A 86 -17.83 -16.95 13.45
C ILE A 86 -16.99 -15.92 14.21
N ALA A 87 -16.58 -16.21 15.45
CA ALA A 87 -15.76 -15.31 16.24
C ALA A 87 -14.40 -15.00 15.59
N GLU A 88 -13.74 -16.02 15.01
CA GLU A 88 -12.50 -15.83 14.24
C GLU A 88 -12.71 -14.95 13.00
N LYS A 89 -13.81 -15.17 12.27
CA LYS A 89 -14.16 -14.33 11.11
C LYS A 89 -14.50 -12.90 11.50
N GLU A 90 -15.20 -12.70 12.61
CA GLU A 90 -15.51 -11.37 13.14
C GLU A 90 -14.24 -10.62 13.57
N GLN A 91 -13.29 -11.31 14.23
CA GLN A 91 -11.98 -10.74 14.54
C GLN A 91 -11.20 -10.38 13.28
N ALA A 92 -11.16 -11.28 12.29
CA ALA A 92 -10.48 -11.02 11.02
C ALA A 92 -11.11 -9.85 10.25
N LEU A 93 -12.44 -9.76 10.22
CA LEU A 93 -13.17 -8.65 9.61
C LEU A 93 -12.88 -7.34 10.32
N LYS A 94 -12.86 -7.33 11.65
CA LYS A 94 -12.54 -6.14 12.43
C LYS A 94 -11.11 -5.67 12.18
N ALA A 95 -10.14 -6.59 12.21
CA ALA A 95 -8.74 -6.28 11.89
C ALA A 95 -8.57 -5.75 10.46
N LEU A 96 -9.29 -6.34 9.49
CA LEU A 96 -9.28 -5.87 8.10
C LEU A 96 -9.89 -4.47 7.96
N GLN A 97 -10.98 -4.19 8.67
CA GLN A 97 -11.64 -2.89 8.66
C GLN A 97 -10.78 -1.80 9.31
N GLU A 98 -10.11 -2.12 10.42
CA GLU A 98 -9.14 -1.23 11.08
C GLU A 98 -7.98 -0.92 10.14
N LYS A 99 -7.39 -1.94 9.50
CA LYS A 99 -6.32 -1.75 8.52
C LYS A 99 -6.77 -0.91 7.32
N TYR A 100 -7.94 -1.21 6.76
CA TYR A 100 -8.50 -0.46 5.64
C TYR A 100 -8.68 1.03 5.97
N ASN A 101 -9.22 1.33 7.15
CA ASN A 101 -9.40 2.72 7.59
C ASN A 101 -8.05 3.44 7.81
N ALA A 102 -7.06 2.74 8.35
CA ALA A 102 -5.71 3.27 8.51
C ALA A 102 -5.05 3.58 7.16
N ASP A 103 -5.06 2.61 6.23
CA ASP A 103 -4.49 2.75 4.89
C ASP A 103 -5.19 3.87 4.11
N LYS A 104 -6.53 3.97 4.24
CA LYS A 104 -7.31 5.06 3.64
C LYS A 104 -6.89 6.43 4.18
N GLY A 105 -6.75 6.57 5.50
CA GLY A 105 -6.32 7.83 6.12
C GLY A 105 -4.91 8.24 5.68
N GLU A 106 -3.99 7.28 5.57
CA GLU A 106 -2.64 7.54 5.06
C GLU A 106 -2.67 8.01 3.59
N TRP A 107 -3.49 7.37 2.76
CA TRP A 107 -3.67 7.75 1.36
C TRP A 107 -4.28 9.15 1.18
N GLU A 108 -5.31 9.47 1.97
CA GLU A 108 -5.93 10.80 1.96
C GLU A 108 -4.92 11.88 2.38
N SER A 109 -4.13 11.62 3.43
CA SER A 109 -3.07 12.52 3.86
C SER A 109 -1.98 12.72 2.80
N LYS A 110 -1.53 11.65 2.13
CA LYS A 110 -0.53 11.74 1.06
C LYS A 110 -1.05 12.50 -0.15
N THR A 111 -2.28 12.20 -0.56
CA THR A 111 -2.93 12.86 -1.70
C THR A 111 -3.08 14.35 -1.44
N SER A 112 -3.63 14.73 -0.28
CA SER A 112 -3.75 16.14 0.12
C SER A 112 -2.39 16.86 0.18
N GLY A 113 -1.36 16.18 0.71
CA GLY A 113 0.01 16.70 0.73
C GLY A 113 0.57 16.95 -0.68
N LEU A 114 0.38 16.01 -1.60
CA LEU A 114 0.80 16.14 -3.00
C LEU A 114 0.05 17.25 -3.73
N GLU A 115 -1.27 17.35 -3.54
CA GLU A 115 -2.09 18.42 -4.13
C GLU A 115 -1.64 19.81 -3.67
N SER A 116 -1.32 19.95 -2.39
CA SER A 116 -0.74 21.18 -1.83
C SER A 116 0.62 21.52 -2.45
N GLN A 117 1.50 20.53 -2.62
CA GLN A 117 2.79 20.73 -3.26
C GLN A 117 2.66 21.09 -4.74
N ILE A 118 1.76 20.44 -5.48
CA ILE A 118 1.48 20.76 -6.90
C ILE A 118 0.95 22.17 -7.02
N THR A 119 0.03 22.57 -6.15
CA THR A 119 -0.52 23.93 -6.14
C THR A 119 0.57 24.95 -5.88
N LYS A 120 1.40 24.73 -4.85
CA LYS A 120 2.55 25.59 -4.54
C LYS A 120 3.52 25.68 -5.72
N MET A 121 3.87 24.56 -6.35
CA MET A 121 4.75 24.55 -7.52
C MET A 121 4.16 25.31 -8.71
N ARG A 122 2.86 25.16 -8.98
CA ARG A 122 2.17 25.92 -10.02
C ARG A 122 2.22 27.41 -9.75
N THR A 123 1.93 27.84 -8.52
CA THR A 123 2.01 29.24 -8.11
C THR A 123 3.43 29.80 -8.27
N LEU A 124 4.45 29.10 -7.78
CA LEU A 124 5.85 29.52 -7.92
C LEU A 124 6.28 29.61 -9.39
N THR A 125 5.87 28.64 -10.21
CA THR A 125 6.16 28.65 -11.65
C THR A 125 5.49 29.83 -12.34
N GLU A 126 4.24 30.14 -11.97
CA GLU A 126 3.51 31.26 -12.54
C GLU A 126 4.13 32.60 -12.13
N ILE A 127 4.52 32.76 -10.86
CA ILE A 127 5.26 33.93 -10.39
C ILE A 127 6.53 34.13 -11.23
N ALA A 128 7.34 33.07 -11.37
CA ALA A 128 8.64 33.14 -12.02
C ALA A 128 8.57 33.59 -13.49
N LYS A 129 7.46 33.33 -14.20
CA LYS A 129 7.25 33.77 -15.58
C LYS A 129 7.08 35.28 -15.72
N HIS A 130 6.50 35.92 -14.72
CA HIS A 130 6.17 37.35 -14.74
C HIS A 130 7.24 38.20 -14.05
N LEU A 131 8.25 37.57 -13.46
CA LEU A 131 9.40 38.28 -12.91
C LEU A 131 10.22 38.97 -14.02
N PRO A 132 10.91 40.07 -13.68
CA PRO A 132 11.84 40.72 -14.59
C PRO A 132 12.89 39.75 -15.17
N ALA A 133 13.32 40.01 -16.40
CA ALA A 133 14.36 39.23 -17.06
C ALA A 133 15.72 39.38 -16.36
N GLU A 134 16.04 40.62 -15.97
CA GLU A 134 17.22 40.97 -15.19
C GLU A 134 16.78 41.34 -13.78
N LEU A 135 17.40 40.74 -12.77
CA LEU A 135 17.19 41.04 -11.36
C LEU A 135 18.42 41.77 -10.80
N PRO A 136 18.26 42.53 -9.70
CA PRO A 136 19.39 43.16 -9.02
C PRO A 136 20.50 42.17 -8.67
N ALA A 137 21.75 42.64 -8.70
CA ALA A 137 22.90 41.83 -8.34
C ALA A 137 22.72 41.23 -6.93
N GLY A 138 22.93 39.91 -6.81
CA GLY A 138 22.75 39.18 -5.55
C GLY A 138 21.32 38.68 -5.28
N LEU A 139 20.33 39.01 -6.11
CA LEU A 139 18.99 38.44 -6.04
C LEU A 139 18.80 37.37 -7.11
N THR A 140 18.63 36.12 -6.68
CA THR A 140 18.31 35.02 -7.60
C THR A 140 16.84 35.04 -8.01
N ARG A 141 16.50 34.35 -9.10
CA ARG A 141 15.11 34.23 -9.55
C ARG A 141 14.27 33.43 -8.54
N GLU A 142 14.87 32.41 -7.94
CA GLU A 142 14.27 31.60 -6.88
C GLU A 142 13.93 32.47 -5.66
N ASP A 143 14.86 33.29 -5.19
CA ASP A 143 14.65 34.19 -4.05
C ASP A 143 13.58 35.25 -4.35
N ALA A 144 13.63 35.86 -5.54
CA ALA A 144 12.61 36.81 -5.98
C ALA A 144 11.21 36.16 -6.01
N THR A 145 11.13 34.92 -6.50
CA THR A 145 9.88 34.15 -6.56
C THR A 145 9.35 33.88 -5.14
N LEU A 146 10.22 33.47 -4.22
CA LEU A 146 9.84 33.24 -2.82
C LEU A 146 9.36 34.53 -2.15
N ILE A 147 10.05 35.65 -2.35
CA ILE A 147 9.66 36.96 -1.82
C ILE A 147 8.25 37.32 -2.30
N VAL A 148 7.95 37.19 -3.60
CA VAL A 148 6.61 37.48 -4.14
C VAL A 148 5.58 36.53 -3.54
N SER A 149 5.87 35.22 -3.48
CA SER A 149 4.93 34.22 -2.95
C SER A 149 4.58 34.41 -1.47
N ASN A 150 5.47 35.05 -0.69
CA ASN A 150 5.22 35.39 0.71
C ASN A 150 4.40 36.67 0.89
N ASN A 151 4.27 37.50 -0.15
CA ASN A 151 3.51 38.76 -0.09
C ASN A 151 2.12 38.65 -0.72
N PHE A 152 1.92 37.68 -1.62
CA PHE A 152 0.67 37.53 -2.37
C PHE A 152 0.19 36.09 -2.39
N GLU A 153 -1.12 35.92 -2.29
CA GLU A 153 -1.79 34.63 -2.47
C GLU A 153 -2.60 34.67 -3.77
N LEU A 154 -2.44 33.66 -4.62
CA LEU A 154 -3.25 33.49 -5.83
C LEU A 154 -4.38 32.49 -5.52
N LYS A 155 -5.63 32.95 -5.56
CA LYS A 155 -6.83 32.12 -5.36
C LYS A 155 -7.84 32.42 -6.46
N ASP A 156 -8.33 31.38 -7.13
CA ASP A 156 -9.39 31.47 -8.15
C ASP A 156 -9.13 32.50 -9.27
N GLY A 157 -7.85 32.74 -9.60
CA GLY A 157 -7.43 33.71 -10.61
C GLY A 157 -7.34 35.16 -10.11
N GLU A 158 -7.68 35.41 -8.85
CA GLU A 158 -7.54 36.70 -8.18
C GLU A 158 -6.30 36.71 -7.27
N VAL A 159 -5.72 37.89 -7.10
CA VAL A 159 -4.53 38.09 -6.27
C VAL A 159 -4.93 38.74 -4.96
N TYR A 160 -4.54 38.11 -3.85
CA TYR A 160 -4.82 38.56 -2.51
C TYR A 160 -3.55 39.07 -1.86
N GLN A 161 -3.67 40.15 -1.09
CA GLN A 161 -2.64 40.63 -0.18
C GLN A 161 -3.29 40.85 1.19
N ASN A 162 -2.74 40.22 2.24
CA ASN A 162 -3.28 40.29 3.60
C ASN A 162 -4.77 39.90 3.72
N GLY A 163 -5.25 39.00 2.86
CA GLY A 163 -6.65 38.53 2.86
C GLY A 163 -7.62 39.38 2.04
N GLU A 164 -7.18 40.48 1.44
CA GLU A 164 -8.01 41.32 0.56
C GLU A 164 -7.60 41.17 -0.90
N VAL A 165 -8.59 41.19 -1.81
CA VAL A 165 -8.34 41.18 -3.26
C VAL A 165 -7.68 42.49 -3.65
N LEU A 166 -6.53 42.40 -4.33
CA LEU A 166 -5.87 43.55 -4.92
C LEU A 166 -6.72 44.09 -6.07
N ARG A 167 -7.04 45.38 -5.99
CA ARG A 167 -7.86 46.08 -6.98
C ARG A 167 -7.09 47.24 -7.59
N ASP A 168 -7.39 47.53 -8.84
CA ASP A 168 -6.90 48.71 -9.54
C ASP A 168 -7.64 49.98 -9.08
N ASP A 169 -7.23 51.13 -9.62
CA ASP A 169 -7.85 52.44 -9.33
C ASP A 169 -9.35 52.49 -9.70
N LEU A 170 -9.80 51.60 -10.57
CA LEU A 170 -11.18 51.45 -11.02
C LEU A 170 -11.96 50.40 -10.21
N GLN A 171 -11.40 49.91 -9.11
CA GLN A 171 -11.96 48.87 -8.24
C GLN A 171 -12.13 47.48 -8.88
N ASN A 172 -11.49 47.22 -10.02
CA ASN A 172 -11.46 45.90 -10.64
C ASN A 172 -10.33 45.04 -10.05
N PRO A 173 -10.50 43.72 -9.91
CA PRO A 173 -9.41 42.83 -9.52
C PRO A 173 -8.20 42.99 -10.43
N MET A 174 -7.03 43.22 -9.86
CA MET A 174 -5.79 43.32 -10.61
C MET A 174 -5.42 41.97 -11.20
N LYS A 175 -4.94 42.00 -12.45
CA LYS A 175 -4.34 40.81 -13.07
C LYS A 175 -2.99 40.50 -12.42
N PHE A 176 -2.66 39.21 -12.37
CA PHE A 176 -1.47 38.71 -11.69
C PHE A 176 -0.15 39.24 -12.25
N ASP A 177 -0.05 39.35 -13.57
CA ASP A 177 1.09 39.95 -14.26
C ASP A 177 1.31 41.41 -13.84
N GLN A 178 0.23 42.19 -13.75
CA GLN A 178 0.28 43.58 -13.31
C GLN A 178 0.73 43.70 -11.84
N VAL A 179 0.22 42.83 -10.95
CA VAL A 179 0.65 42.83 -9.53
C VAL A 179 2.14 42.56 -9.40
N ILE A 180 2.67 41.57 -10.12
CA ILE A 180 4.09 41.24 -10.06
C ILE A 180 4.95 42.36 -10.63
N LYS A 181 4.50 42.98 -11.72
CA LYS A 181 5.19 44.12 -12.32
C LYS A 181 5.24 45.31 -11.36
N ASP A 182 4.11 45.71 -10.81
CA ASP A 182 4.03 46.83 -9.85
C ASP A 182 4.85 46.57 -8.59
N PHE A 183 4.84 45.32 -8.11
CA PHE A 183 5.67 44.92 -6.98
C PHE A 183 7.16 45.01 -7.31
N SER A 184 7.57 44.51 -8.47
CA SER A 184 8.95 44.54 -8.94
C SER A 184 9.45 45.98 -9.14
N GLU A 185 8.60 46.87 -9.64
CA GLU A 185 8.88 48.29 -9.78
C GLU A 185 9.03 48.98 -8.42
N LYS A 186 8.08 48.76 -7.48
CA LYS A 186 8.16 49.29 -6.11
C LYS A 186 9.40 48.81 -5.36
N ARG A 187 9.86 47.59 -5.63
CA ARG A 187 11.09 47.01 -5.07
C ARG A 187 12.36 47.45 -5.78
N GLY A 188 12.25 48.19 -6.89
CA GLY A 188 13.40 48.63 -7.68
C GLY A 188 14.10 47.51 -8.44
N TRP A 189 13.46 46.37 -8.67
CA TRP A 189 14.06 45.24 -9.39
C TRP A 189 14.28 45.55 -10.88
N ASN A 190 13.48 46.47 -11.42
CA ASN A 190 13.61 46.98 -12.78
C ASN A 190 14.53 48.22 -12.88
N ALA A 191 15.04 48.72 -11.75
CA ALA A 191 15.87 49.91 -11.75
C ALA A 191 17.28 49.55 -12.21
N LYS A 192 17.78 50.24 -13.25
CA LYS A 192 19.21 50.21 -13.55
C LYS A 192 19.97 50.77 -12.35
N PRO A 193 21.05 50.13 -11.88
CA PRO A 193 21.85 50.66 -10.78
C PRO A 193 22.37 52.05 -11.18
N THR A 194 21.81 53.08 -10.57
CA THR A 194 22.18 54.48 -10.77
C THR A 194 23.01 54.90 -9.57
N GLY A 195 24.29 54.54 -9.59
CA GLY A 195 25.16 54.83 -8.45
C GLY A 195 26.46 54.04 -8.41
N ARG A 196 27.28 54.15 -9.46
CA ARG A 196 28.72 54.20 -9.25
C ARG A 196 29.15 55.54 -9.81
N GLY A 197 29.75 56.38 -8.97
CA GLY A 197 30.38 57.62 -9.42
C GLY A 197 31.38 57.35 -10.56
N PRO A 198 31.87 58.39 -11.24
CA PRO A 198 32.80 58.22 -12.35
C PRO A 198 33.92 57.26 -11.95
N GLN A 199 34.04 56.16 -12.68
CA GLN A 199 35.13 55.20 -12.50
C GLN A 199 36.45 55.96 -12.62
N PRO A 200 37.29 56.03 -11.58
CA PRO A 200 38.64 56.52 -11.76
C PRO A 200 39.30 55.58 -12.77
N THR A 201 39.79 56.14 -13.87
CA THR A 201 40.56 55.37 -14.85
C THR A 201 41.96 55.18 -14.30
N TYR A 202 42.35 53.93 -14.04
CA TYR A 202 43.70 53.58 -13.66
C TYR A 202 44.72 54.03 -14.74
N GLN A 203 45.50 55.06 -14.44
CA GLN A 203 46.60 55.53 -15.29
C GLN A 203 47.90 54.83 -14.90
N GLY A 204 48.04 53.56 -15.30
CA GLY A 204 49.33 52.94 -15.66
C GLY A 204 50.52 53.04 -14.68
N GLY A 205 50.32 52.91 -13.37
CA GLY A 205 51.40 52.85 -12.38
C GLY A 205 51.01 52.05 -11.15
N THR A 206 51.98 51.50 -10.40
CA THR A 206 51.76 50.63 -9.22
C THR A 206 50.55 51.03 -8.37
N PRO A 207 49.59 50.12 -8.09
CA PRO A 207 48.39 50.43 -7.30
C PRO A 207 48.75 51.02 -5.94
N LYS A 208 48.12 52.13 -5.55
CA LYS A 208 48.39 52.80 -4.27
C LYS A 208 47.31 52.51 -3.22
N THR A 209 46.08 52.30 -3.67
CA THR A 209 44.94 51.95 -2.83
C THR A 209 44.42 50.55 -3.17
N TYR A 210 43.58 49.98 -2.30
CA TYR A 210 42.89 48.71 -2.60
C TYR A 210 42.01 48.81 -3.84
N ASP A 211 41.33 49.95 -4.05
CA ASP A 211 40.49 50.17 -5.22
C ASP A 211 41.30 50.22 -6.52
N ASP A 212 42.47 50.88 -6.52
CA ASP A 212 43.42 50.83 -7.65
C ASP A 212 43.88 49.39 -7.94
N PHE A 213 44.03 48.57 -6.90
CA PHE A 213 44.46 47.19 -7.03
C PHE A 213 43.39 46.30 -7.66
N VAL A 214 42.12 46.48 -7.27
CA VAL A 214 40.98 45.80 -7.90
C VAL A 214 40.92 46.14 -9.39
N GLN A 215 41.05 47.42 -9.75
CA GLN A 215 41.08 47.86 -11.14
C GLN A 215 42.30 47.35 -11.92
N TYR A 216 43.47 47.28 -11.28
CA TYR A 216 44.67 46.70 -11.87
C TYR A 216 44.47 45.21 -12.18
N CYS A 217 43.91 44.45 -11.24
CA CYS A 217 43.57 43.04 -11.44
C CYS A 217 42.58 42.86 -12.61
N GLU A 218 41.53 43.69 -12.68
CA GLU A 218 40.58 43.68 -13.79
C GLU A 218 41.26 43.99 -15.13
N SER A 219 42.14 45.00 -15.18
CA SER A 219 42.89 45.37 -16.39
C SER A 219 43.83 44.27 -16.88
N LYS A 220 44.35 43.45 -15.96
CA LYS A 220 45.23 42.31 -16.24
C LYS A 220 44.49 40.99 -16.39
N LYS A 221 43.15 40.98 -16.30
CA LYS A 221 42.29 39.79 -16.28
C LYS A 221 42.67 38.79 -15.17
N ILE A 222 43.20 39.30 -14.06
CA ILE A 222 43.51 38.53 -12.85
C ILE A 222 42.26 38.58 -11.96
N GLN A 223 41.76 37.43 -11.53
CA GLN A 223 40.64 37.37 -10.60
C GLN A 223 41.08 37.84 -9.21
N VAL A 224 40.40 38.85 -8.66
CA VAL A 224 40.62 39.33 -7.30
C VAL A 224 40.35 38.18 -6.31
N GLY A 225 41.28 37.95 -5.37
CA GLY A 225 41.22 36.83 -4.42
C GLY A 225 41.86 35.52 -4.91
N SER A 226 42.31 35.44 -6.17
CA SER A 226 43.14 34.32 -6.65
C SER A 226 44.50 34.28 -5.95
N ALA A 227 45.18 33.14 -6.00
CA ALA A 227 46.53 33.00 -5.44
C ALA A 227 47.54 34.00 -6.04
N GLU A 228 47.37 34.32 -7.33
CA GLU A 228 48.18 35.32 -8.04
C GLU A 228 47.87 36.74 -7.56
N ALA A 229 46.59 37.09 -7.41
CA ALA A 229 46.18 38.38 -6.86
C ALA A 229 46.66 38.56 -5.40
N ASN A 230 46.52 37.54 -4.56
CA ASN A 230 46.92 37.63 -3.16
C ASN A 230 48.44 37.80 -3.00
N LYS A 231 49.22 37.19 -3.89
CA LYS A 231 50.68 37.37 -3.90
C LYS A 231 51.08 38.78 -4.32
N LEU A 232 50.47 39.29 -5.39
CA LEU A 232 50.68 40.68 -5.84
C LEU A 232 50.27 41.69 -4.77
N MET A 233 49.13 41.47 -4.11
CA MET A 233 48.66 42.31 -3.02
C MET A 233 49.63 42.31 -1.83
N ALA A 234 50.14 41.13 -1.46
CA ALA A 234 51.13 41.00 -0.38
C ALA A 234 52.46 41.69 -0.70
N ASP A 235 52.87 41.70 -1.97
CA ASP A 235 54.08 42.40 -2.40
C ASP A 235 53.86 43.92 -2.42
N TYR A 236 52.69 44.42 -2.86
CA TYR A 236 52.37 45.85 -2.80
C TYR A 236 52.21 46.39 -1.38
N ALA A 237 51.66 45.58 -0.47
CA ALA A 237 51.53 45.94 0.95
C ALA A 237 52.88 46.01 1.69
N LYS A 238 53.91 45.29 1.22
CA LYS A 238 55.28 45.42 1.77
C LYS A 238 55.93 46.74 1.38
N ASP A 239 55.70 47.18 0.15
CA ASP A 239 56.30 48.41 -0.39
C ASP A 239 55.50 49.66 0.00
N ASN A 240 54.23 49.51 0.39
CA ASN A 240 53.35 50.59 0.85
C ASN A 240 52.55 50.16 2.10
N PRO A 241 53.03 50.43 3.32
CA PRO A 241 52.34 50.03 4.55
C PRO A 241 50.99 50.75 4.78
N GLU A 242 50.70 51.83 4.05
CA GLU A 242 49.40 52.54 4.07
C GLU A 242 48.39 51.98 3.05
N PHE A 243 48.72 50.92 2.32
CA PHE A 243 47.88 50.33 1.26
C PHE A 243 46.47 49.89 1.72
N PHE A 244 46.30 49.60 3.01
CA PHE A 244 45.04 49.23 3.63
C PHE A 244 44.42 50.33 4.51
N ASN A 245 45.04 51.53 4.56
CA ASN A 245 44.52 52.67 5.29
C ASN A 245 43.72 53.58 4.36
N ASP A 246 42.55 53.11 3.95
CA ASP A 246 41.39 53.94 3.60
C ASP A 246 40.11 53.14 3.87
#